data_AF-A0A2H0WZ28-F1
#
_entry.id   AF-A0A2H0WZ28-F1
#
_cell.length_a   1.000
_cell.length_b   1.000
_cell.length_c   1.000
_cell.angle_alpha   90.00
_cell.angle_beta   90.00
_cell.angle_gamma   90.00
#
_symmetry.space_group_name_H-M   'P 1'
#
loop_
_entity.id
_entity.type
_entity.pdbx_description
1 polymer ?
#
loop_
_entity_poly.entity_id
_entity_poly.type
_entity_poly.pdbx_seq_one_letter_code
_entity_poly.pdbx_strand_id
1 'polypeptide(L)'
;EYRKISQKKVSEIELRKAKDHIKGKMALVLESSDALASFYGIQELLEKKILTSNEIYDKINKVSASDISRVARSIFRPANLNLVLIGPFKDKDKFLKLLKL
;
A
#
# COMPACT_ATOMS: atom_id res chain seq x y z
N GLU A 1 -10.88 9.66 -3.00
CA GLU A 1 -10.66 8.22 -2.72
C GLU A 1 -10.14 7.89 -1.32
N TYR A 2 -9.07 8.51 -0.78
CA TYR A 2 -8.54 8.17 0.57
C TYR A 2 -9.55 8.34 1.73
N ARG A 3 -10.33 9.44 1.73
CA ARG A 3 -11.47 9.60 2.66
C ARG A 3 -12.55 8.54 2.47
N LYS A 4 -12.82 8.18 1.22
CA LYS A 4 -13.88 7.22 0.87
C LYS A 4 -13.52 5.83 1.39
N ILE A 5 -12.27 5.37 1.22
CA ILE A 5 -11.83 4.04 1.68
C ILE A 5 -11.71 3.94 3.21
N SER A 6 -11.51 5.06 3.92
CA SER A 6 -11.54 5.08 5.39
C SER A 6 -12.97 5.08 5.97
N GLN A 7 -13.94 5.62 5.23
CA GLN A 7 -15.33 5.75 5.67
C GLN A 7 -16.26 4.65 5.15
N LYS A 8 -16.01 4.13 3.94
CA LYS A 8 -16.85 3.14 3.27
C LYS A 8 -16.06 1.86 3.05
N LYS A 9 -16.70 0.72 3.34
CA LYS A 9 -16.15 -0.60 3.08
C LYS A 9 -15.98 -0.80 1.57
N VAL A 10 -14.85 -1.35 1.16
CA VAL A 10 -14.60 -1.71 -0.25
C VAL A 10 -15.49 -2.87 -0.66
N SER A 11 -15.86 -2.92 -1.93
CA SER A 11 -16.62 -4.06 -2.45
C SER A 11 -15.73 -5.31 -2.55
N GLU A 12 -16.35 -6.49 -2.45
CA GLU A 12 -15.64 -7.76 -2.63
C GLU A 12 -15.02 -7.89 -4.03
N ILE A 13 -15.66 -7.28 -5.05
CA ILE A 13 -15.16 -7.27 -6.43
C ILE A 13 -13.87 -6.44 -6.52
N GLU A 14 -13.86 -5.23 -5.95
CA GLU A 14 -12.65 -4.39 -5.92
C GLU A 14 -11.54 -5.02 -5.09
N LEU A 15 -11.86 -5.60 -3.94
CA LEU A 15 -10.88 -6.29 -3.09
C LEU A 15 -10.24 -7.47 -3.83
N ARG A 16 -11.05 -8.31 -4.50
CA ARG A 16 -10.54 -9.43 -5.30
C ARG A 16 -9.62 -8.92 -6.41
N LYS A 17 -10.05 -7.92 -7.18
CA LYS A 17 -9.25 -7.31 -8.24
C LYS A 17 -7.91 -6.78 -7.71
N ALA A 18 -7.90 -6.10 -6.58
CA ALA A 18 -6.67 -5.59 -5.97
C ALA A 18 -5.73 -6.73 -5.54
N LYS A 19 -6.25 -7.78 -4.90
CA LYS A 19 -5.46 -8.96 -4.51
C LYS A 19 -4.85 -9.65 -5.72
N ASP A 20 -5.63 -9.88 -6.78
CA ASP A 20 -5.15 -10.55 -7.99
C ASP A 20 -4.12 -9.69 -8.73
N HIS A 21 -4.31 -8.38 -8.77
CA HIS A 21 -3.33 -7.45 -9.33
C HIS A 21 -1.98 -7.52 -8.59
N ILE A 22 -1.99 -7.53 -7.25
CA ILE A 22 -0.75 -7.61 -6.45
C ILE A 22 -0.03 -8.93 -6.69
N LYS A 23 -0.77 -10.06 -6.65
CA LYS A 23 -0.18 -11.39 -6.90
C LYS A 23 0.38 -11.50 -8.31
N GLY A 24 -0.38 -11.07 -9.33
CA GLY A 24 0.05 -11.08 -10.72
C GLY A 24 1.30 -10.22 -10.95
N LYS A 25 1.33 -9.01 -10.40
CA LYS A 25 2.52 -8.14 -10.46
C LYS A 25 3.73 -8.80 -9.80
N MET A 26 3.56 -9.43 -8.64
CA MET A 26 4.66 -10.09 -7.94
C MET A 26 5.23 -11.26 -8.76
N ALA A 27 4.38 -12.04 -9.42
CA ALA A 27 4.81 -13.13 -10.29
C ALA A 27 5.69 -12.62 -11.44
N LEU A 28 5.31 -11.51 -12.07
CA LEU A 28 6.05 -10.89 -13.17
C LEU A 28 7.37 -10.24 -12.72
N VAL A 29 7.41 -9.66 -11.51
CA VAL A 29 8.62 -8.98 -11.00
C VAL A 29 9.69 -9.97 -10.55
N LEU A 30 9.33 -11.19 -10.16
CA LEU A 30 10.24 -12.18 -9.58
C LEU A 30 10.66 -13.27 -10.59
N GLU A 31 10.74 -12.93 -11.88
CA GLU A 31 11.08 -13.89 -12.94
C GLU A 31 12.59 -14.12 -13.08
N SER A 32 13.42 -13.11 -12.80
CA SER A 32 14.86 -13.21 -12.94
C SER A 32 15.56 -13.60 -11.63
N SER A 33 16.73 -14.22 -11.74
CA SER A 33 17.50 -14.67 -10.57
C SER A 33 18.01 -13.52 -9.71
N ASP A 34 18.37 -12.38 -10.31
CA ASP A 34 18.77 -11.16 -9.60
C ASP A 34 17.60 -10.49 -8.87
N ALA A 35 16.39 -10.55 -9.43
CA ALA A 35 15.18 -10.09 -8.76
C ALA A 35 14.84 -10.97 -7.55
N LEU A 36 14.93 -12.29 -7.70
CA LEU A 36 14.75 -13.24 -6.60
C LEU A 36 15.81 -13.05 -5.49
N ALA A 37 17.08 -12.87 -5.87
CA ALA A 37 18.16 -12.63 -4.91
C ALA A 37 17.93 -11.33 -4.11
N SER A 38 17.54 -10.26 -4.80
CA SER A 38 17.23 -8.97 -4.16
C SER A 38 16.01 -9.08 -3.24
N PHE A 39 14.97 -9.79 -3.69
CA PHE A 39 13.74 -9.99 -2.94
C PHE A 39 13.94 -10.78 -1.64
N TYR A 40 14.74 -11.83 -1.65
CA TYR A 40 15.06 -12.58 -0.43
C TYR A 40 16.11 -11.89 0.43
N GLY A 41 17.11 -11.26 -0.19
CA GLY A 41 18.16 -10.54 0.52
C GLY A 41 17.62 -9.39 1.37
N ILE A 42 16.68 -8.59 0.84
CA ILE A 42 16.10 -7.46 1.60
C ILE A 42 15.26 -7.94 2.78
N GLN A 43 14.55 -9.07 2.63
CA GLN A 43 13.76 -9.67 3.70
C GLN A 43 14.64 -10.15 4.85
N GLU A 44 15.71 -10.90 4.54
CA GLU A 44 16.65 -11.35 5.58
C GLU A 44 17.36 -10.18 6.26
N LEU A 45 17.75 -9.17 5.49
CA LEU A 45 18.45 -7.99 6.01
C LEU A 45 17.60 -7.17 6.99
N LEU A 46 16.33 -6.92 6.65
CA LEU A 46 15.46 -6.04 7.44
C LEU A 46 14.63 -6.79 8.49
N GLU A 47 14.19 -8.00 8.18
CA GLU A 47 13.20 -8.74 8.97
C GLU A 47 13.75 -10.04 9.58
N LYS A 48 14.99 -10.46 9.23
CA LYS A 48 15.60 -11.72 9.68
C LYS A 48 14.71 -12.94 9.41
N LYS A 49 13.89 -12.84 8.37
CA LYS A 49 12.86 -13.80 8.02
C LYS A 49 12.61 -13.75 6.54
N ILE A 50 12.61 -14.92 5.90
CA ILE A 50 12.31 -15.06 4.49
C ILE A 50 10.90 -15.64 4.34
N LEU A 51 10.07 -14.99 3.53
CA LEU A 51 8.80 -15.52 3.05
C LEU A 51 8.91 -15.86 1.57
N THR A 52 8.40 -17.04 1.21
CA THR A 52 8.19 -17.43 -0.17
C THR A 52 7.03 -16.67 -0.79
N SER A 53 6.99 -16.63 -2.13
CA SER A 53 5.87 -16.04 -2.88
C SER A 53 4.51 -16.62 -2.48
N ASN A 54 4.45 -17.94 -2.27
CA ASN A 54 3.21 -18.62 -1.88
C ASN A 54 2.74 -18.22 -0.47
N GLU A 55 3.65 -18.10 0.51
CA GLU A 55 3.29 -17.64 1.85
C GLU A 55 2.77 -16.19 1.85
N ILE A 56 3.32 -15.35 0.98
CA ILE A 56 2.83 -13.98 0.78
C ILE A 56 1.46 -14.00 0.13
N TYR A 57 1.22 -14.86 -0.87
CA TYR A 57 -0.11 -15.03 -1.47
C TYR A 57 -1.15 -15.44 -0.44
N ASP A 58 -0.83 -16.36 0.45
CA ASP A 58 -1.72 -16.78 1.53
C ASP A 58 -2.06 -15.63 2.48
N LYS A 59 -1.07 -14.80 2.83
CA LYS A 59 -1.28 -13.60 3.63
C LYS A 59 -2.18 -12.59 2.91
N ILE A 60 -1.97 -12.35 1.61
CA ILE A 60 -2.81 -11.46 0.80
C ILE A 60 -4.25 -11.99 0.73
N ASN A 61 -4.43 -13.29 0.50
CA ASN A 61 -5.75 -13.91 0.39
C ASN A 61 -6.55 -13.78 1.69
N LYS A 62 -5.89 -13.83 2.86
CA LYS A 62 -6.52 -13.67 4.19
C LYS A 62 -7.02 -12.25 4.48
N VAL A 63 -6.58 -11.23 3.75
CA VAL A 63 -6.99 -9.84 4.01
C VAL A 63 -8.48 -9.64 3.76
N SER A 64 -9.23 -9.20 4.76
CA SER A 64 -10.65 -8.90 4.62
C SER A 64 -10.92 -7.43 4.26
N ALA A 65 -12.10 -7.12 3.74
CA ALA A 65 -12.50 -5.72 3.54
C ALA A 65 -12.57 -4.93 4.88
N SER A 66 -12.84 -5.60 6.00
CA SER A 66 -12.74 -5.01 7.35
C SER A 66 -11.31 -4.63 7.72
N ASP A 67 -10.31 -5.45 7.35
CA ASP A 67 -8.90 -5.12 7.59
C ASP A 67 -8.50 -3.87 6.82
N ILE A 68 -8.94 -3.76 5.55
CA ILE A 68 -8.73 -2.57 4.73
C ILE A 68 -9.32 -1.34 5.41
N SER A 69 -10.59 -1.39 5.84
CA SER A 69 -11.22 -0.26 6.53
C SER A 69 -10.53 0.09 7.85
N ARG A 70 -10.06 -0.91 8.61
CA ARG A 70 -9.33 -0.71 9.88
C ARG A 70 -8.02 0.03 9.63
N VAL A 71 -7.22 -0.43 8.66
CA VAL A 71 -5.92 0.17 8.31
C VAL A 71 -6.11 1.54 7.65
N ALA A 72 -7.10 1.70 6.78
CA ALA A 72 -7.41 2.99 6.15
C ALA A 72 -7.73 4.08 7.19
N ARG A 73 -8.45 3.74 8.27
CA ARG A 73 -8.73 4.69 9.38
C ARG A 73 -7.52 5.00 10.26
N SER A 74 -6.55 4.09 10.36
CA SER A 74 -5.32 4.35 11.13
C SER A 74 -4.33 5.20 10.34
N ILE A 75 -4.20 4.95 9.03
CA ILE A 75 -3.25 5.64 8.15
C ILE A 75 -3.77 7.01 7.73
N PHE A 76 -4.98 7.07 7.18
CA PHE A 76 -5.55 8.30 6.63
C PHE A 76 -6.17 9.13 7.76
N ARG A 77 -5.31 9.84 8.50
CA ARG A 77 -5.68 10.81 9.53
C ARG A 77 -5.19 12.20 9.14
N PRO A 78 -6.00 13.27 9.32
CA PRO A 78 -5.57 14.63 9.00
C PRO A 78 -4.25 15.03 9.66
N ALA A 79 -4.04 14.60 10.92
CA ALA A 79 -2.81 14.86 11.68
C ALA A 79 -1.54 14.23 11.09
N ASN A 80 -1.67 13.24 10.20
CA ASN A 80 -0.55 12.51 9.60
C ASN A 80 -0.24 12.99 8.16
N LEU A 81 -0.97 13.99 7.66
CA LEU A 81 -0.79 14.47 6.29
C LEU A 81 0.40 15.44 6.23
N ASN A 82 1.30 15.20 5.28
CA ASN A 82 2.45 16.04 5.00
C ASN A 82 2.43 16.44 3.53
N LEU A 83 2.75 17.69 3.21
CA LEU A 83 2.77 18.21 1.85
C LEU A 83 4.12 18.89 1.58
N VAL A 84 4.79 18.44 0.52
CA VAL A 84 6.01 19.05 -0.01
C VAL A 84 5.69 19.56 -1.42
N LEU A 85 6.01 20.83 -1.67
CA LEU A 85 5.82 21.49 -2.96
C LEU A 85 7.19 22.01 -3.43
N ILE A 86 7.52 21.75 -4.69
CA ILE A 86 8.76 22.22 -5.32
C ILE A 86 8.37 23.03 -6.54
N GLY A 87 8.79 24.30 -6.59
CA GLY A 87 8.48 25.23 -7.67
C GLY A 87 8.44 26.68 -7.21
N PRO A 88 8.23 27.65 -8.14
CA PRO A 88 8.28 29.09 -7.85
C PRO A 88 6.98 29.59 -7.18
N PHE A 89 6.54 28.94 -6.11
CA PHE A 89 5.32 29.29 -5.39
C PHE A 89 5.66 30.28 -4.25
N LYS A 90 4.92 31.39 -4.18
CA LYS A 90 5.10 32.41 -3.13
C LYS A 90 4.09 32.32 -2.00
N ASP A 91 2.89 31.81 -2.29
CA ASP A 91 1.79 31.70 -1.33
C ASP A 91 1.61 30.24 -0.90
N LYS A 92 2.00 29.93 0.33
CA LYS A 92 1.84 28.60 0.94
C LYS A 92 0.40 28.29 1.33
N ASP A 93 -0.39 29.30 1.69
CA ASP A 93 -1.72 29.12 2.29
C ASP A 93 -2.72 28.61 1.25
N LYS A 94 -2.52 28.98 -0.02
CA LYS A 94 -3.23 28.39 -1.16
C LYS A 94 -3.14 26.86 -1.20
N PHE A 95 -2.05 26.26 -0.70
CA PHE A 95 -1.83 24.82 -0.75
C PHE A 95 -2.11 24.10 0.57
N LEU A 96 -2.03 24.78 1.71
CA LEU A 96 -2.36 24.18 3.01
C LEU A 96 -3.81 23.65 3.04
N LYS A 97 -4.73 24.28 2.31
CA LYS A 97 -6.12 23.80 2.17
C LYS A 97 -6.27 22.42 1.49
N LEU A 98 -5.20 21.89 0.88
CA LEU A 98 -5.14 20.56 0.29
C LEU A 98 -4.84 19.47 1.33
N LEU A 99 -4.25 19.82 2.48
CA LEU A 99 -3.97 18.92 3.61
C LEU A 99 -5.23 18.61 4.41
N LYS A 100 -6.25 18.09 3.73
CA LYS A 100 -7.49 17.64 4.34
C LYS A 100 -7.90 16.32 3.72
N LEU A 101 -8.32 15.38 4.57
CA LEU A 101 -8.87 14.11 4.14
C LEU A 101 -10.32 14.25 3.85
#